data_AF-A0A373ZX14-F1
#
_entry.id   AF-A0A373ZX14-F1
#
_cell.length_a   1.000
_cell.length_b   1.000
_cell.length_c   1.000
_cell.angle_alpha   90.00
_cell.angle_beta   90.00
_cell.angle_gamma   90.00
#
_symmetry.space_group_name_H-M   'P 1'
#
loop_
_entity.id
_entity.type
_entity.pdbx_description
1 polymer ?
#
loop_
_entity_poly.entity_id
_entity_poly.type
_entity_poly.pdbx_seq_one_letter_code
_entity_poly.pdbx_strand_id
1 'polypeptide(L)'
;MNTSQTLRPEERRAASDPSMTGSKALIESFLQEGVETVFGYPGGAIIPVYDALYDYRDRLRHILVRHEQGAVHAAQGYARVSGRVGVCLVTSGPGATNTVTGLADALMDSTPLVLVTGQVGSALLGTDAFQETNFIGITQAVTKWNCQVKRTEDIPAAIAKAFYIARSGRPGPVVVDITKDAQCGTAPFRYEKITSIRSYLPAPAPDAERIAEAARLIDQARRPLVMVGQGVILGNAEAELRALLDKSGMPAASTLLGLSALPTDHPQNVGMLGMHGNYGPNIKNQECDLLVAVGMRFDDRVTGNPAHFGANAKVIHLEIDPAEIGKIIPADVAVVGDVKRSLPLITERIRKRDHSQWIAGFRACDQIEYEAVIRKAVHPAEGRIRMGEAVAAVARAYRNDAVLVTDVGQQQMNAARYFGFRRTRSVVTSGGLGTMGFGLPAAIGAKLGAPDREVVLFAGDGGLQMTIQELGTIFQSKIPVKIVLLNNSFLGMVRQWQELFYDRRYSFTEMVNPDFGLIARGNGLSYRCVERREELDEAIAAMKASEGAFLLEVRVEGEENIFPMVPAGAPVSEIRFE
;
A
#
# COMPACT_ATOMS: atom_id res chain seq x y z
N MET A 1 -27.62 19.46 68.56
CA MET A 1 -26.38 19.06 67.86
C MET A 1 -26.77 18.14 66.72
N ASN A 2 -26.11 18.33 65.57
CA ASN A 2 -26.13 17.54 64.33
C ASN A 2 -27.38 17.59 63.44
N THR A 3 -27.46 18.68 62.67
CA THR A 3 -28.03 18.72 61.32
C THR A 3 -27.12 17.95 60.34
N SER A 4 -27.58 16.80 59.86
CA SER A 4 -26.98 16.09 58.72
C SER A 4 -27.61 16.62 57.43
N GLN A 5 -26.97 17.63 56.81
CA GLN A 5 -27.27 18.01 55.44
C GLN A 5 -26.53 17.06 54.49
N THR A 6 -27.31 16.33 53.69
CA THR A 6 -26.87 15.63 52.49
C THR A 6 -26.23 16.63 51.54
N LEU A 7 -24.92 16.56 51.35
CA LEU A 7 -24.21 17.26 50.29
C LEU A 7 -24.63 16.65 48.94
N ARG A 8 -25.34 17.45 48.15
CA ARG A 8 -25.58 17.18 46.73
C ARG A 8 -24.23 17.25 45.99
N PRO A 9 -23.99 16.44 44.95
CA PRO A 9 -22.83 16.60 44.09
C PRO A 9 -22.89 18.00 43.48
N GLU A 10 -21.94 18.85 43.87
CA GLU A 10 -21.79 20.19 43.35
C GLU A 10 -21.65 20.14 41.83
N GLU A 11 -22.44 21.01 41.20
CA GLU A 11 -22.42 21.35 39.81
C GLU A 11 -20.98 21.67 39.40
N ARG A 12 -20.32 20.71 38.71
CA ARG A 12 -19.32 21.10 37.72
C ARG A 12 -20.04 22.06 36.79
N ARG A 13 -19.79 23.36 36.93
CA ARG A 13 -20.06 24.35 35.89
C ARG A 13 -19.36 23.83 34.63
N ALA A 14 -20.12 23.15 33.77
CA ALA A 14 -19.69 22.82 32.44
C ALA A 14 -19.41 24.16 31.77
N ALA A 15 -18.14 24.40 31.40
CA ALA A 15 -17.88 25.36 30.34
C ALA A 15 -18.78 24.94 29.17
N SER A 16 -19.67 25.81 28.72
CA SER A 16 -20.52 25.52 27.56
C SER A 16 -19.61 25.14 26.39
N ASP A 17 -19.85 23.98 25.78
CA ASP A 17 -19.07 23.52 24.63
C ASP A 17 -18.98 24.66 23.59
N PRO A 18 -17.78 24.98 23.10
CA PRO A 18 -17.60 26.10 22.18
C PRO A 18 -18.41 25.87 20.92
N SER A 19 -19.25 26.84 20.56
CA SER A 19 -20.05 26.79 19.34
C SER A 19 -19.18 27.19 18.14
N MET A 20 -19.16 26.37 17.09
CA MET A 20 -18.39 26.66 15.87
C MET A 20 -19.08 26.15 14.61
N THR A 21 -18.62 26.61 13.45
CA THR A 21 -19.14 26.14 12.16
C THR A 21 -18.77 24.68 11.90
N GLY A 22 -19.57 23.99 11.09
CA GLY A 22 -19.28 22.60 10.69
C GLY A 22 -17.90 22.44 10.03
N SER A 23 -17.46 23.44 9.26
CA SER A 23 -16.12 23.48 8.68
C SER A 23 -15.02 23.49 9.74
N LYS A 24 -15.15 24.31 10.79
CA LYS A 24 -14.18 24.37 11.89
C LYS A 24 -14.24 23.08 12.71
N ALA A 25 -15.44 22.55 12.95
CA ALA A 25 -15.64 21.28 13.64
C ALA A 25 -14.96 20.11 12.91
N LEU A 26 -15.02 20.06 11.58
CA LEU A 26 -14.32 19.07 10.76
C LEU A 26 -12.79 19.15 10.95
N ILE A 27 -12.22 20.36 10.82
CA ILE A 27 -10.78 20.57 10.94
C ILE A 27 -10.30 20.25 12.36
N GLU A 28 -11.01 20.71 13.40
CA GLU A 28 -10.66 20.34 14.78
C GLU A 28 -10.82 18.84 15.03
N SER A 29 -11.79 18.16 14.41
CA SER A 29 -11.91 16.70 14.48
C SER A 29 -10.69 15.99 13.87
N PHE A 30 -10.17 16.48 12.73
CA PHE A 30 -8.92 15.99 12.16
C PHE A 30 -7.74 16.19 13.10
N LEU A 31 -7.63 17.36 13.74
CA LEU A 31 -6.54 17.65 14.67
C LEU A 31 -6.62 16.76 15.92
N GLN A 32 -7.82 16.44 16.41
CA GLN A 32 -8.02 15.49 17.50
C GLN A 32 -7.62 14.05 17.10
N GLU A 33 -7.80 13.65 15.84
CA GLU A 33 -7.28 12.39 15.30
C GLU A 33 -5.78 12.43 15.00
N GLY A 34 -5.13 13.57 15.19
CA GLY A 34 -3.73 13.77 14.92
C GLY A 34 -3.45 13.76 13.42
N VAL A 35 -4.28 14.39 12.61
CA VAL A 35 -3.96 14.61 11.19
C VAL A 35 -3.02 15.80 11.06
N GLU A 36 -1.92 15.62 10.34
CA GLU A 36 -0.95 16.69 10.07
C GLU A 36 -0.95 17.13 8.61
N THR A 37 -1.38 16.25 7.70
CA THR A 37 -1.37 16.50 6.26
C THR A 37 -2.66 16.02 5.63
N VAL A 38 -3.26 16.87 4.79
CA VAL A 38 -4.42 16.55 3.96
C VAL A 38 -4.07 16.76 2.49
N PHE A 39 -4.54 15.84 1.64
CA PHE A 39 -4.38 15.93 0.19
C PHE A 39 -5.72 16.33 -0.43
N GLY A 40 -5.76 17.36 -1.27
CA GLY A 40 -7.06 17.80 -1.74
C GLY A 40 -7.06 18.77 -2.90
N TYR A 41 -8.26 18.96 -3.45
CA TYR A 41 -8.55 19.93 -4.48
C TYR A 41 -9.84 20.71 -4.12
N PRO A 42 -9.83 22.06 -4.12
CA PRO A 42 -10.98 22.86 -3.74
C PRO A 42 -12.07 22.87 -4.80
N GLY A 43 -13.32 23.13 -4.38
CA GLY A 43 -14.45 23.33 -5.28
C GLY A 43 -15.69 23.87 -4.55
N GLY A 44 -16.74 24.21 -5.31
CA GLY A 44 -17.86 25.03 -4.81
C GLY A 44 -18.68 24.42 -3.67
N ALA A 45 -18.71 23.09 -3.53
CA ALA A 45 -19.45 22.38 -2.49
C ALA A 45 -18.63 22.14 -1.20
N ILE A 46 -17.30 22.25 -1.27
CA ILE A 46 -16.40 22.10 -0.11
C ILE A 46 -15.70 23.41 0.26
N ILE A 47 -16.00 24.51 -0.45
CA ILE A 47 -15.38 25.83 -0.22
C ILE A 47 -15.49 26.33 1.23
N PRO A 48 -16.58 26.09 2.01
CA PRO A 48 -16.63 26.52 3.40
C PRO A 48 -15.53 25.87 4.26
N VAL A 49 -15.12 24.64 3.95
CA VAL A 49 -14.02 23.96 4.66
C VAL A 49 -12.68 24.55 4.26
N TYR A 50 -12.47 24.84 2.97
CA TYR A 50 -11.24 25.48 2.50
C TYR A 50 -11.08 26.91 3.00
N ASP A 51 -12.17 27.66 3.15
CA ASP A 51 -12.18 28.98 3.77
C ASP A 51 -11.74 28.88 5.24
N ALA A 52 -12.33 27.96 6.01
CA ALA A 52 -11.92 27.72 7.39
C ALA A 52 -10.46 27.26 7.50
N LEU A 53 -9.97 26.44 6.56
CA LEU A 53 -8.60 25.92 6.55
C LEU A 53 -7.54 27.02 6.52
N TYR A 54 -7.88 28.22 6.01
CA TYR A 54 -6.99 29.37 6.01
C TYR A 54 -6.50 29.75 7.43
N ASP A 55 -7.37 29.60 8.43
CA ASP A 55 -7.09 29.89 9.85
C ASP A 55 -6.25 28.80 10.53
N TYR A 56 -6.06 27.63 9.90
CA TYR A 56 -5.40 26.45 10.48
C TYR A 56 -4.10 26.07 9.76
N ARG A 57 -3.57 26.92 8.87
CA ARG A 57 -2.41 26.60 8.03
C ARG A 57 -1.12 26.35 8.82
N ASP A 58 -1.06 26.79 10.07
CA ASP A 58 0.02 26.54 11.02
C ASP A 58 -0.09 25.16 11.71
N ARG A 59 -1.29 24.57 11.76
CA ARG A 59 -1.58 23.29 12.44
C ARG A 59 -1.84 22.14 11.46
N LEU A 60 -2.34 22.42 10.26
CA LEU A 60 -2.72 21.42 9.26
C LEU A 60 -2.15 21.78 7.90
N ARG A 61 -1.29 20.91 7.37
CA ARG A 61 -0.69 21.09 6.04
C ARG A 61 -1.64 20.62 4.95
N HIS A 62 -1.97 21.49 4.02
CA HIS A 62 -2.69 21.12 2.80
C HIS A 62 -1.72 20.91 1.63
N ILE A 63 -1.89 19.81 0.92
CA ILE A 63 -1.20 19.53 -0.35
C ILE A 63 -2.21 19.64 -1.49
N LEU A 64 -2.07 20.71 -2.27
CA LEU A 64 -2.87 20.93 -3.47
C LEU A 64 -2.36 20.06 -4.61
N VAL A 65 -3.14 19.03 -4.95
CA VAL A 65 -2.86 18.14 -6.07
C VAL A 65 -3.24 18.77 -7.42
N ARG A 66 -3.06 18.06 -8.53
CA ARG A 66 -3.57 18.47 -9.86
C ARG A 66 -4.77 17.67 -10.33
N HIS A 67 -5.03 16.53 -9.70
CA HIS A 67 -6.24 15.74 -9.92
C HIS A 67 -6.63 15.01 -8.63
N GLU A 68 -7.93 14.84 -8.35
CA GLU A 68 -8.40 14.21 -7.10
C GLU A 68 -7.98 12.74 -6.98
N GLN A 69 -7.79 12.04 -8.10
CA GLN A 69 -7.13 10.72 -8.10
C GLN A 69 -5.72 10.78 -7.48
N GLY A 70 -4.97 11.84 -7.79
CA GLY A 70 -3.65 12.11 -7.21
C GLY A 70 -3.72 12.33 -5.70
N ALA A 71 -4.79 12.98 -5.19
CA ALA A 71 -4.99 13.14 -3.74
C ALA A 71 -5.13 11.79 -3.04
N VAL A 72 -5.93 10.87 -3.60
CA VAL A 72 -6.16 9.56 -2.97
C VAL A 72 -4.90 8.70 -3.02
N HIS A 73 -4.20 8.63 -4.15
CA HIS A 73 -2.95 7.87 -4.23
C HIS A 73 -1.83 8.47 -3.37
N ALA A 74 -1.75 9.80 -3.24
CA ALA A 74 -0.82 10.43 -2.29
C ALA A 74 -1.17 10.11 -0.83
N ALA A 75 -2.45 10.16 -0.46
CA ALA A 75 -2.87 9.73 0.87
C ALA A 75 -2.55 8.25 1.14
N GLN A 76 -2.66 7.39 0.13
CA GLN A 76 -2.23 5.99 0.25
C GLN A 76 -0.72 5.86 0.47
N GLY A 77 0.09 6.55 -0.33
CA GLY A 77 1.54 6.57 -0.16
C GLY A 77 1.97 7.04 1.24
N TYR A 78 1.33 8.11 1.73
CA TYR A 78 1.51 8.63 3.09
C TYR A 78 1.17 7.56 4.15
N ALA A 79 0.01 6.91 4.02
CA ALA A 79 -0.47 5.93 4.98
C ALA A 79 0.45 4.71 5.09
N ARG A 80 0.94 4.19 3.95
CA ARG A 80 1.74 2.96 3.90
C ARG A 80 3.09 3.13 4.59
N VAL A 81 3.74 4.28 4.45
CA VAL A 81 5.06 4.54 5.07
C VAL A 81 4.96 5.04 6.51
N SER A 82 3.95 5.85 6.84
CA SER A 82 3.81 6.46 8.17
C SER A 82 3.09 5.55 9.17
N GLY A 83 2.28 4.61 8.68
CA GLY A 83 1.36 3.82 9.52
C GLY A 83 0.14 4.60 10.02
N ARG A 84 -0.06 5.83 9.55
CA ARG A 84 -1.20 6.69 9.90
C ARG A 84 -2.30 6.59 8.84
N VAL A 85 -3.48 7.11 9.15
CA VAL A 85 -4.59 7.20 8.20
C VAL A 85 -4.30 8.31 7.19
N GLY A 86 -4.37 8.00 5.89
CA GLY A 86 -4.31 9.02 4.84
C GLY A 86 -5.62 9.82 4.77
N VAL A 87 -5.55 11.14 4.60
CA VAL A 87 -6.75 12.00 4.60
C VAL A 87 -6.85 12.80 3.31
N CYS A 88 -8.02 12.75 2.68
CA CYS A 88 -8.33 13.47 1.45
C CYS A 88 -9.50 14.44 1.64
N LEU A 89 -9.43 15.60 0.96
CA LEU A 89 -10.48 16.63 0.98
C LEU A 89 -10.80 17.13 -0.43
N VAL A 90 -11.98 16.77 -0.95
CA VAL A 90 -12.40 17.11 -2.33
C VAL A 90 -13.83 17.66 -2.39
N THR A 91 -14.21 18.26 -3.52
CA THR A 91 -15.57 18.78 -3.75
C THR A 91 -16.56 17.69 -4.20
N SER A 92 -17.82 18.07 -4.41
CA SER A 92 -18.90 17.20 -4.92
C SER A 92 -18.73 16.83 -6.40
N GLY A 93 -19.65 16.00 -6.90
CA GLY A 93 -19.77 15.69 -8.32
C GLY A 93 -18.46 15.14 -8.91
N PRO A 94 -17.86 15.81 -9.91
CA PRO A 94 -16.64 15.33 -10.55
C PRO A 94 -15.45 15.19 -9.59
N GLY A 95 -15.32 16.10 -8.61
CA GLY A 95 -14.23 16.00 -7.63
C GLY A 95 -14.33 14.74 -6.77
N ALA A 96 -15.57 14.33 -6.46
CA ALA A 96 -15.82 13.08 -5.74
C ALA A 96 -15.62 11.86 -6.66
N THR A 97 -16.21 11.83 -7.86
CA THR A 97 -16.11 10.65 -8.75
C THR A 97 -14.69 10.38 -9.25
N ASN A 98 -13.86 11.41 -9.38
CA ASN A 98 -12.42 11.28 -9.71
C ASN A 98 -11.63 10.47 -8.66
N THR A 99 -12.18 10.25 -7.46
CA THR A 99 -11.51 9.49 -6.38
C THR A 99 -11.79 8.00 -6.40
N VAL A 100 -12.77 7.53 -7.19
CA VAL A 100 -13.30 6.16 -7.12
C VAL A 100 -12.22 5.11 -7.36
N THR A 101 -11.36 5.29 -8.37
CA THR A 101 -10.23 4.39 -8.64
C THR A 101 -9.29 4.30 -7.44
N GLY A 102 -8.97 5.43 -6.81
CA GLY A 102 -8.10 5.46 -5.63
C GLY A 102 -8.73 4.80 -4.40
N LEU A 103 -10.06 4.90 -4.23
CA LEU A 103 -10.79 4.20 -3.18
C LEU A 103 -10.77 2.68 -3.42
N ALA A 104 -11.05 2.24 -4.64
CA ALA A 104 -10.99 0.83 -5.01
C ALA A 104 -9.59 0.24 -4.76
N ASP A 105 -8.55 0.99 -5.14
CA ASP A 105 -7.14 0.62 -4.93
C ASP A 105 -6.81 0.48 -3.44
N ALA A 106 -7.19 1.47 -2.63
CA ALA A 106 -7.00 1.44 -1.18
C ALA A 106 -7.76 0.28 -0.51
N LEU A 107 -8.95 -0.07 -0.99
CA LEU A 107 -9.73 -1.19 -0.46
C LEU A 107 -9.03 -2.53 -0.75
N MET A 108 -8.58 -2.73 -1.99
CA MET A 108 -7.91 -3.96 -2.41
C MET A 108 -6.59 -4.20 -1.65
N ASP A 109 -5.84 -3.14 -1.38
CA ASP A 109 -4.54 -3.17 -0.68
C ASP A 109 -4.63 -2.83 0.81
N SER A 110 -5.84 -2.82 1.37
CA SER A 110 -6.10 -2.61 2.81
C SER A 110 -5.43 -1.35 3.38
N THR A 111 -5.47 -0.24 2.65
CA THR A 111 -4.83 1.02 3.04
C THR A 111 -5.80 1.90 3.84
N PRO A 112 -5.46 2.30 5.09
CA PRO A 112 -6.34 3.13 5.90
C PRO A 112 -6.42 4.55 5.33
N LEU A 113 -7.63 4.94 4.90
CA LEU A 113 -7.85 6.22 4.26
C LEU A 113 -9.22 6.80 4.63
N VAL A 114 -9.29 8.10 4.89
CA VAL A 114 -10.53 8.85 5.10
C VAL A 114 -10.66 9.89 4.00
N LEU A 115 -11.65 9.73 3.13
CA LEU A 115 -12.02 10.72 2.13
C LEU A 115 -13.18 11.55 2.64
N VAL A 116 -13.01 12.86 2.71
CA VAL A 116 -14.09 13.81 2.96
C VAL A 116 -14.46 14.52 1.66
N THR A 117 -15.73 14.46 1.31
CA THR A 117 -16.29 15.12 0.13
C THR A 117 -17.27 16.20 0.53
N GLY A 118 -17.22 17.34 -0.15
CA GLY A 118 -18.32 18.30 -0.11
C GLY A 118 -19.50 17.77 -0.91
N GLN A 119 -20.70 18.18 -0.54
CA GLN A 119 -21.94 17.86 -1.24
C GLN A 119 -22.80 19.12 -1.41
N VAL A 120 -23.74 19.09 -2.35
CA VAL A 120 -24.80 20.11 -2.46
C VAL A 120 -25.54 20.28 -1.12
N GLY A 121 -26.23 21.41 -0.96
CA GLY A 121 -27.04 21.65 0.25
C GLY A 121 -28.12 20.57 0.40
N SER A 122 -28.45 20.19 1.63
CA SER A 122 -29.32 19.05 1.93
C SER A 122 -30.70 19.10 1.28
N ALA A 123 -31.23 20.31 1.07
CA ALA A 123 -32.50 20.55 0.38
C ALA A 123 -32.48 20.30 -1.14
N LEU A 124 -31.29 20.20 -1.74
CA LEU A 124 -31.10 19.92 -3.17
C LEU A 124 -30.78 18.45 -3.45
N LEU A 125 -30.70 17.61 -2.41
CA LEU A 125 -30.41 16.20 -2.60
C LEU A 125 -31.57 15.50 -3.33
N GLY A 126 -31.24 14.76 -4.39
CA GLY A 126 -32.16 14.03 -5.25
C GLY A 126 -32.83 14.88 -6.31
N THR A 127 -32.34 16.09 -6.59
CA THR A 127 -32.97 17.02 -7.56
C THR A 127 -32.19 17.20 -8.85
N ASP A 128 -31.15 16.39 -9.08
CA ASP A 128 -30.19 16.57 -10.18
C ASP A 128 -29.54 17.96 -10.14
N ALA A 129 -29.18 18.42 -8.94
CA ALA A 129 -28.59 19.72 -8.75
C ALA A 129 -27.19 19.83 -9.39
N PHE A 130 -26.73 21.06 -9.62
CA PHE A 130 -25.41 21.31 -10.18
C PHE A 130 -24.30 20.66 -9.33
N GLN A 131 -23.47 19.83 -9.97
CA GLN A 131 -22.42 19.02 -9.32
C GLN A 131 -22.93 18.09 -8.21
N GLU A 132 -24.19 17.69 -8.26
CA GLU A 132 -24.71 16.60 -7.44
C GLU A 132 -24.32 15.24 -8.05
N THR A 133 -24.03 14.27 -7.19
CA THR A 133 -23.91 12.85 -7.58
C THR A 133 -24.28 11.99 -6.38
N ASN A 134 -24.92 10.84 -6.60
CA ASN A 134 -25.14 9.82 -5.57
C ASN A 134 -23.82 9.12 -5.20
N PHE A 135 -22.91 9.85 -4.57
CA PHE A 135 -21.56 9.38 -4.30
C PHE A 135 -21.52 8.27 -3.25
N ILE A 136 -22.48 8.26 -2.32
CA ILE A 136 -22.66 7.15 -1.37
C ILE A 136 -22.97 5.84 -2.11
N GLY A 137 -23.88 5.87 -3.08
CA GLY A 137 -24.19 4.69 -3.91
C GLY A 137 -22.97 4.21 -4.71
N ILE A 138 -22.24 5.14 -5.34
CA ILE A 138 -21.04 4.82 -6.13
C ILE A 138 -19.95 4.19 -5.26
N THR A 139 -19.72 4.72 -4.05
CA THR A 139 -18.60 4.31 -3.19
C THR A 139 -18.90 3.11 -2.30
N GLN A 140 -20.13 2.62 -2.27
CA GLN A 140 -20.52 1.50 -1.41
C GLN A 140 -19.70 0.23 -1.69
N ALA A 141 -19.35 -0.01 -2.95
CA ALA A 141 -18.57 -1.20 -3.36
C ALA A 141 -17.05 -1.04 -3.19
N VAL A 142 -16.57 0.19 -2.98
CA VAL A 142 -15.13 0.52 -2.97
C VAL A 142 -14.69 1.16 -1.65
N THR A 143 -15.50 1.02 -0.59
CA THR A 143 -15.18 1.50 0.76
C THR A 143 -15.58 0.48 1.82
N LYS A 144 -14.89 0.50 2.98
CA LYS A 144 -15.31 -0.26 4.15
C LYS A 144 -16.61 0.27 4.76
N TRP A 145 -16.78 1.58 4.66
CA TRP A 145 -17.94 2.29 5.19
C TRP A 145 -18.00 3.68 4.56
N ASN A 146 -19.23 4.14 4.31
CA ASN A 146 -19.48 5.51 3.89
C ASN A 146 -20.72 6.08 4.59
N CYS A 147 -20.81 7.40 4.66
CA CYS A 147 -22.02 8.08 5.13
C CYS A 147 -22.17 9.47 4.53
N GLN A 148 -23.41 9.97 4.54
CA GLN A 148 -23.72 11.36 4.23
C GLN A 148 -24.19 12.11 5.48
N VAL A 149 -23.49 13.19 5.81
CA VAL A 149 -23.74 14.07 6.95
C VAL A 149 -24.53 15.29 6.48
N LYS A 150 -25.73 15.47 7.05
CA LYS A 150 -26.67 16.53 6.67
C LYS A 150 -26.86 17.61 7.74
N ARG A 151 -26.31 17.41 8.94
CA ARG A 151 -26.43 18.33 10.07
C ARG A 151 -25.06 18.61 10.67
N THR A 152 -24.86 19.84 11.13
CA THR A 152 -23.56 20.33 11.63
C THR A 152 -23.09 19.53 12.86
N GLU A 153 -23.99 19.22 13.78
CA GLU A 153 -23.71 18.50 15.03
C GLU A 153 -23.26 17.04 14.82
N ASP A 154 -23.53 16.45 13.65
CA ASP A 154 -23.17 15.06 13.35
C ASP A 154 -21.73 14.91 12.83
N ILE A 155 -21.08 16.00 12.41
CA ILE A 155 -19.74 15.98 11.79
C ILE A 155 -18.69 15.33 12.72
N PRO A 156 -18.53 15.74 14.00
CA PRO A 156 -17.50 15.18 14.87
C PRO A 156 -17.64 13.67 15.06
N ALA A 157 -18.86 13.18 15.28
CA ALA A 157 -19.13 11.76 15.48
C ALA A 157 -18.91 10.94 14.20
N ALA A 158 -19.27 11.47 13.03
CA ALA A 158 -19.03 10.84 11.74
C ALA A 158 -17.52 10.68 11.48
N ILE A 159 -16.73 11.71 11.78
CA ILE A 159 -15.27 11.67 11.63
C ILE A 159 -14.63 10.68 12.61
N ALA A 160 -15.02 10.70 13.89
CA ALA A 160 -14.52 9.72 14.87
C ALA A 160 -14.79 8.28 14.43
N LYS A 161 -15.98 8.02 13.86
CA LYS A 161 -16.39 6.71 13.36
C LYS A 161 -15.59 6.32 12.11
N ALA A 162 -15.41 7.27 11.19
CA ALA A 162 -14.63 7.09 9.98
C ALA A 162 -13.20 6.66 10.30
N PHE A 163 -12.50 7.39 11.18
CA PHE A 163 -11.12 7.06 11.57
C PHE A 163 -11.02 5.71 12.27
N TYR A 164 -11.95 5.39 13.17
CA TYR A 164 -11.98 4.08 13.81
C TYR A 164 -12.14 2.94 12.80
N ILE A 165 -13.10 3.03 11.88
CA ILE A 165 -13.33 1.99 10.86
C ILE A 165 -12.17 1.91 9.87
N ALA A 166 -11.60 3.04 9.43
CA ALA A 166 -10.52 3.06 8.46
C ALA A 166 -9.28 2.29 8.96
N ARG A 167 -8.91 2.46 10.25
CA ARG A 167 -7.67 1.90 10.83
C ARG A 167 -7.81 0.53 11.49
N SER A 168 -9.01 0.14 11.89
CA SER A 168 -9.20 -1.09 12.69
C SER A 168 -9.56 -2.31 11.84
N GLY A 169 -9.27 -3.50 12.37
CA GLY A 169 -9.41 -4.77 11.66
C GLY A 169 -8.50 -4.83 10.44
N ARG A 170 -8.97 -5.39 9.34
CA ARG A 170 -8.34 -5.16 8.04
C ARG A 170 -8.55 -3.69 7.65
N PRO A 171 -7.49 -2.85 7.59
CA PRO A 171 -7.67 -1.43 7.31
C PRO A 171 -8.22 -1.18 5.90
N GLY A 172 -8.75 0.01 5.65
CA GLY A 172 -9.29 0.33 4.33
C GLY A 172 -9.90 1.73 4.25
N PRO A 173 -10.39 2.12 3.05
CA PRO A 173 -10.91 3.44 2.80
C PRO A 173 -12.33 3.62 3.35
N VAL A 174 -12.63 4.81 3.83
CA VAL A 174 -13.97 5.26 4.22
C VAL A 174 -14.28 6.63 3.63
N VAL A 175 -15.57 6.92 3.46
CA VAL A 175 -16.06 8.18 2.88
C VAL A 175 -17.01 8.89 3.85
N VAL A 176 -16.79 10.19 4.04
CA VAL A 176 -17.72 11.08 4.75
C VAL A 176 -18.12 12.20 3.79
N ASP A 177 -19.34 12.13 3.27
CA ASP A 177 -19.93 13.11 2.36
C ASP A 177 -20.69 14.16 3.17
N ILE A 178 -20.36 15.45 3.06
CA ILE A 178 -20.88 16.49 3.96
C ILE A 178 -21.62 17.56 3.14
N THR A 179 -22.91 17.76 3.41
CA THR A 179 -23.71 18.78 2.71
C THR A 179 -23.24 20.18 3.05
N LYS A 180 -23.30 21.09 2.07
CA LYS A 180 -22.79 22.47 2.21
C LYS A 180 -23.43 23.24 3.38
N ASP A 181 -24.71 23.02 3.64
CA ASP A 181 -25.43 23.59 4.79
C ASP A 181 -24.93 23.05 6.13
N ALA A 182 -24.57 21.76 6.21
CA ALA A 182 -23.95 21.19 7.41
C ALA A 182 -22.56 21.80 7.69
N GLN A 183 -21.78 22.12 6.65
CA GLN A 183 -20.49 22.80 6.77
C GLN A 183 -20.64 24.24 7.27
N CYS A 184 -21.65 24.97 6.78
CA CYS A 184 -21.88 26.38 7.13
C CYS A 184 -22.63 26.57 8.47
N GLY A 185 -23.48 25.62 8.86
CA GLY A 185 -24.24 25.68 10.11
C GLY A 185 -23.32 25.73 11.33
N THR A 186 -23.87 26.16 12.47
CA THR A 186 -23.13 26.30 13.74
C THR A 186 -23.75 25.40 14.79
N ALA A 187 -22.92 24.64 15.52
CA ALA A 187 -23.34 23.78 16.62
C ALA A 187 -22.27 23.75 17.72
N PRO A 188 -22.63 23.37 18.96
CA PRO A 188 -21.66 23.07 20.01
C PRO A 188 -20.69 21.97 19.54
N PHE A 189 -19.39 22.20 19.69
CA PHE A 189 -18.37 21.23 19.32
C PHE A 189 -17.98 20.35 20.48
N ARG A 190 -18.19 19.04 20.30
CA ARG A 190 -17.66 17.99 21.17
C ARG A 190 -17.10 16.87 20.32
N TYR A 191 -15.82 16.55 20.53
CA TYR A 191 -15.15 15.43 19.87
C TYR A 191 -14.82 14.35 20.89
N GLU A 192 -15.23 13.12 20.60
CA GLU A 192 -14.92 11.95 21.42
C GLU A 192 -14.42 10.82 20.51
N LYS A 193 -13.20 10.33 20.78
CA LYS A 193 -12.62 9.24 19.99
C LYS A 193 -13.44 7.97 20.17
N ILE A 194 -13.89 7.40 19.06
CA ILE A 194 -14.55 6.11 19.06
C ILE A 194 -13.50 5.01 19.24
N THR A 195 -13.70 4.18 20.26
CA THR A 195 -12.86 3.03 20.59
C THR A 195 -13.56 1.69 20.39
N SER A 196 -14.89 1.70 20.20
CA SER A 196 -15.69 0.51 19.93
C SER A 196 -16.99 0.85 19.20
N ILE A 197 -17.49 -0.10 18.42
CA ILE A 197 -18.80 -0.03 17.76
C ILE A 197 -19.50 -1.36 18.04
N ARG A 198 -20.72 -1.33 18.61
CA ARG A 198 -21.44 -2.52 19.09
C ARG A 198 -21.51 -3.67 18.07
N SER A 199 -21.70 -3.36 16.79
CA SER A 199 -21.85 -4.33 15.70
C SER A 199 -20.56 -4.63 14.94
N TYR A 200 -19.41 -4.10 15.36
CA TYR A 200 -18.15 -4.23 14.64
C TYR A 200 -17.02 -4.60 15.60
N LEU A 201 -16.57 -5.85 15.49
CA LEU A 201 -15.44 -6.40 16.23
C LEU A 201 -14.22 -6.48 15.31
N PRO A 202 -13.31 -5.49 15.33
CA PRO A 202 -12.22 -5.42 14.37
C PRO A 202 -11.12 -6.47 14.58
N ALA A 203 -10.85 -6.86 15.82
CA ALA A 203 -9.74 -7.75 16.16
C ALA A 203 -10.21 -8.75 17.24
N PRO A 204 -10.83 -9.88 16.84
CA PRO A 204 -11.21 -10.92 17.79
C PRO A 204 -9.97 -11.50 18.50
N ALA A 205 -10.17 -11.97 19.73
CA ALA A 205 -9.11 -12.67 20.46
C ALA A 205 -8.86 -14.04 19.80
N PRO A 206 -7.59 -14.42 19.55
CA PRO A 206 -7.28 -15.74 19.00
C PRO A 206 -7.75 -16.86 19.93
N ASP A 207 -8.37 -17.88 19.34
CA ASP A 207 -8.84 -19.05 20.07
C ASP A 207 -7.66 -19.89 20.60
N ALA A 208 -7.69 -20.22 21.89
CA ALA A 208 -6.59 -20.90 22.58
C ALA A 208 -6.34 -22.33 22.07
N GLU A 209 -7.38 -23.06 21.67
CA GLU A 209 -7.28 -24.41 21.11
C GLU A 209 -6.67 -24.34 19.70
N ARG A 210 -7.07 -23.36 18.90
CA ARG A 210 -6.48 -23.12 17.56
C ARG A 210 -5.01 -22.73 17.65
N ILE A 211 -4.62 -21.92 18.63
CA ILE A 211 -3.22 -21.60 18.90
C ILE A 211 -2.42 -22.85 19.29
N ALA A 212 -2.98 -23.70 20.17
CA ALA A 212 -2.33 -24.93 20.59
C ALA A 212 -2.16 -25.91 19.41
N GLU A 213 -3.18 -26.03 18.56
CA GLU A 213 -3.14 -26.89 17.37
C GLU A 213 -2.15 -26.37 16.31
N ALA A 214 -2.11 -25.05 16.08
CA ALA A 214 -1.11 -24.44 15.21
C ALA A 214 0.32 -24.73 15.71
N ALA A 215 0.58 -24.56 17.00
CA ALA A 215 1.88 -24.88 17.60
C ALA A 215 2.24 -26.37 17.46
N ARG A 216 1.26 -27.27 17.65
CA ARG A 216 1.44 -28.72 17.48
C ARG A 216 1.86 -29.08 16.05
N LEU A 217 1.21 -28.50 15.04
CA LEU A 217 1.55 -28.73 13.64
C LEU A 217 2.93 -28.19 13.28
N ILE A 218 3.29 -26.99 13.74
CA ILE A 218 4.63 -26.41 13.56
C ILE A 218 5.70 -27.34 14.13
N ASP A 219 5.48 -27.87 15.31
CA ASP A 219 6.42 -28.76 16.00
C ASP A 219 6.62 -30.13 15.33
N GLN A 220 5.67 -30.56 14.50
CA GLN A 220 5.68 -31.83 13.77
C GLN A 220 6.24 -31.68 12.35
N ALA A 221 6.20 -30.47 11.78
CA ALA A 221 6.63 -30.21 10.41
C ALA A 221 8.12 -30.50 10.22
N ARG A 222 8.46 -31.08 9.06
CA ARG A 222 9.84 -31.34 8.64
C ARG A 222 10.27 -30.34 7.57
N ARG A 223 9.35 -29.94 6.70
CA ARG A 223 9.58 -28.98 5.60
C ARG A 223 8.55 -27.85 5.65
N PRO A 224 8.51 -27.06 6.74
CA PRO A 224 7.59 -25.95 6.84
C PRO A 224 8.00 -24.79 5.91
N LEU A 225 7.02 -23.99 5.51
CA LEU A 225 7.21 -22.73 4.80
C LEU A 225 6.28 -21.66 5.39
N VAL A 226 6.84 -20.54 5.83
CA VAL A 226 6.06 -19.36 6.22
C VAL A 226 5.81 -18.50 4.98
N MET A 227 4.57 -18.09 4.79
CA MET A 227 4.17 -17.13 3.76
C MET A 227 3.74 -15.82 4.42
N VAL A 228 4.54 -14.79 4.23
CA VAL A 228 4.38 -13.47 4.86
C VAL A 228 3.60 -12.55 3.94
N GLY A 229 2.45 -12.08 4.40
CA GLY A 229 1.67 -11.04 3.73
C GLY A 229 1.79 -9.67 4.37
N GLN A 230 1.06 -8.72 3.79
CA GLN A 230 1.03 -7.32 4.21
C GLN A 230 0.49 -7.15 5.65
N GLY A 231 -0.32 -8.09 6.13
CA GLY A 231 -0.92 -8.04 7.47
C GLY A 231 0.11 -7.94 8.60
N VAL A 232 1.33 -8.46 8.40
CA VAL A 232 2.44 -8.28 9.37
C VAL A 232 2.83 -6.81 9.50
N ILE A 233 2.96 -6.09 8.38
CA ILE A 233 3.31 -4.66 8.37
C ILE A 233 2.15 -3.81 8.89
N LEU A 234 0.91 -4.14 8.48
CA LEU A 234 -0.29 -3.43 8.93
C LEU A 234 -0.52 -3.59 10.44
N GLY A 235 -0.28 -4.79 10.98
CA GLY A 235 -0.35 -5.09 12.41
C GLY A 235 0.85 -4.57 13.23
N ASN A 236 1.92 -4.10 12.59
CA ASN A 236 3.21 -3.79 13.23
C ASN A 236 3.77 -5.00 14.02
N ALA A 237 3.77 -6.16 13.36
CA ALA A 237 4.10 -7.47 13.94
C ALA A 237 5.46 -8.01 13.47
N GLU A 238 6.35 -7.16 12.95
CA GLU A 238 7.64 -7.57 12.38
C GLU A 238 8.57 -8.21 13.43
N ALA A 239 8.53 -7.70 14.67
CA ALA A 239 9.33 -8.24 15.77
C ALA A 239 8.81 -9.63 16.20
N GLU A 240 7.50 -9.79 16.25
CA GLU A 240 6.82 -11.04 16.62
C GLU A 240 7.01 -12.11 15.53
N LEU A 241 6.97 -11.72 14.25
CA LEU A 241 7.33 -12.59 13.14
C LEU A 241 8.78 -13.08 13.25
N ARG A 242 9.72 -12.15 13.52
CA ARG A 242 11.13 -12.51 13.71
C ARG A 242 11.32 -13.47 14.88
N ALA A 243 10.66 -13.23 16.01
CA ALA A 243 10.74 -14.12 17.16
C ALA A 243 10.24 -15.54 16.85
N LEU A 244 9.14 -15.65 16.09
CA LEU A 244 8.66 -16.96 15.61
C LEU A 244 9.70 -17.63 14.71
N LEU A 245 10.25 -16.90 13.74
CA LEU A 245 11.25 -17.42 12.80
C LEU A 245 12.53 -17.85 13.51
N ASP A 246 13.10 -17.02 14.38
CA ASP A 246 14.33 -17.31 15.12
C ASP A 246 14.18 -18.57 16.00
N LYS A 247 13.00 -18.77 16.59
CA LYS A 247 12.72 -19.95 17.43
C LYS A 247 12.45 -21.20 16.59
N SER A 248 11.66 -21.07 15.53
CA SER A 248 11.21 -22.21 14.71
C SER A 248 12.24 -22.65 13.67
N GLY A 249 13.14 -21.75 13.22
CA GLY A 249 14.09 -22.02 12.15
C GLY A 249 13.48 -22.15 10.74
N MET A 250 12.18 -21.87 10.55
CA MET A 250 11.47 -22.07 9.28
C MET A 250 11.88 -21.05 8.19
N PRO A 251 11.97 -21.42 6.91
CA PRO A 251 12.09 -20.45 5.82
C PRO A 251 10.82 -19.61 5.69
N ALA A 252 10.98 -18.36 5.23
CA ALA A 252 9.91 -17.39 5.02
C ALA A 252 9.98 -16.81 3.61
N ALA A 253 8.92 -17.02 2.83
CA ALA A 253 8.67 -16.33 1.57
C ALA A 253 7.67 -15.18 1.78
N SER A 254 7.66 -14.22 0.88
CA SER A 254 6.74 -13.06 0.95
C SER A 254 5.83 -12.96 -0.26
N THR A 255 4.65 -12.38 -0.07
CA THR A 255 3.89 -11.80 -1.18
C THR A 255 4.50 -10.45 -1.59
N LEU A 256 4.08 -9.88 -2.75
CA LEU A 256 4.52 -8.55 -3.18
C LEU A 256 4.31 -7.48 -2.08
N LEU A 257 3.13 -7.47 -1.45
CA LEU A 257 2.78 -6.50 -0.41
C LEU A 257 3.35 -6.86 0.98
N GLY A 258 3.82 -8.10 1.16
CA GLY A 258 4.54 -8.54 2.36
C GLY A 258 6.03 -8.21 2.33
N LEU A 259 6.58 -7.79 1.18
CA LEU A 259 7.97 -7.38 1.06
C LEU A 259 8.31 -6.27 2.09
N SER A 260 9.55 -6.30 2.57
CA SER A 260 10.07 -5.46 3.67
C SER A 260 9.61 -5.80 5.09
N ALA A 261 8.64 -6.70 5.28
CA ALA A 261 8.31 -7.23 6.62
C ALA A 261 9.51 -7.91 7.29
N LEU A 262 10.40 -8.49 6.48
CA LEU A 262 11.73 -8.95 6.85
C LEU A 262 12.79 -8.22 6.01
N PRO A 263 13.98 -7.97 6.57
CA PRO A 263 15.13 -7.55 5.78
C PRO A 263 15.47 -8.58 4.70
N THR A 264 15.89 -8.10 3.52
CA THR A 264 16.23 -8.98 2.39
C THR A 264 17.36 -9.96 2.72
N ASP A 265 18.31 -9.54 3.55
CA ASP A 265 19.46 -10.33 4.01
C ASP A 265 19.15 -11.26 5.19
N HIS A 266 17.88 -11.32 5.64
CA HIS A 266 17.50 -12.23 6.71
C HIS A 266 17.81 -13.69 6.34
N PRO A 267 18.49 -14.49 7.19
CA PRO A 267 18.92 -15.85 6.83
C PRO A 267 17.79 -16.79 6.41
N GLN A 268 16.59 -16.56 6.95
CA GLN A 268 15.37 -17.32 6.65
C GLN A 268 14.52 -16.72 5.51
N ASN A 269 14.84 -15.52 5.01
CA ASN A 269 14.13 -14.99 3.84
C ASN A 269 14.53 -15.80 2.60
N VAL A 270 13.55 -16.37 1.92
CA VAL A 270 13.74 -17.16 0.68
C VAL A 270 13.16 -16.45 -0.55
N GLY A 271 12.74 -15.20 -0.42
CA GLY A 271 12.31 -14.35 -1.54
C GLY A 271 10.80 -14.26 -1.71
N MET A 272 10.38 -13.74 -2.86
CA MET A 272 8.97 -13.57 -3.20
C MET A 272 8.40 -14.87 -3.79
N LEU A 273 7.15 -15.20 -3.51
CA LEU A 273 6.45 -16.32 -4.16
C LEU A 273 5.31 -15.81 -5.02
N GLY A 274 5.08 -16.45 -6.17
CA GLY A 274 3.99 -16.15 -7.08
C GLY A 274 4.43 -16.06 -8.53
N MET A 275 3.56 -15.49 -9.37
CA MET A 275 3.69 -15.41 -10.83
C MET A 275 5.08 -14.96 -11.29
N HIS A 276 5.63 -13.89 -10.69
CA HIS A 276 6.98 -13.39 -10.95
C HIS A 276 7.87 -13.49 -9.69
N GLY A 277 7.58 -14.44 -8.81
CA GLY A 277 8.36 -14.71 -7.60
C GLY A 277 9.69 -15.42 -7.90
N ASN A 278 10.47 -15.67 -6.86
CA ASN A 278 11.72 -16.42 -6.95
C ASN A 278 11.47 -17.90 -7.26
N TYR A 279 12.47 -18.54 -7.88
CA TYR A 279 12.38 -19.94 -8.29
C TYR A 279 12.16 -20.87 -7.08
N GLY A 280 13.02 -20.72 -6.06
CA GLY A 280 13.01 -21.58 -4.87
C GLY A 280 11.66 -21.67 -4.16
N PRO A 281 11.06 -20.54 -3.71
CA PRO A 281 9.75 -20.54 -3.09
C PRO A 281 8.66 -21.22 -3.94
N ASN A 282 8.65 -20.96 -5.24
CA ASN A 282 7.63 -21.48 -6.16
C ASN A 282 7.73 -23.00 -6.33
N ILE A 283 8.91 -23.57 -6.56
CA ILE A 283 9.06 -25.03 -6.73
C ILE A 283 8.94 -25.78 -5.40
N LYS A 284 9.49 -25.23 -4.31
CA LYS A 284 9.49 -25.88 -3.01
C LYS A 284 8.15 -25.82 -2.29
N ASN A 285 7.22 -25.00 -2.78
CA ASN A 285 5.84 -24.97 -2.30
C ASN A 285 5.18 -26.35 -2.39
N GLN A 286 5.46 -27.15 -3.42
CA GLN A 286 4.91 -28.51 -3.52
C GLN A 286 5.58 -29.51 -2.59
N GLU A 287 6.83 -29.28 -2.22
CA GLU A 287 7.59 -30.15 -1.32
C GLU A 287 7.24 -29.92 0.16
N CYS A 288 6.65 -28.77 0.50
CA CYS A 288 6.36 -28.40 1.89
C CYS A 288 5.27 -29.29 2.50
N ASP A 289 5.42 -29.60 3.80
CA ASP A 289 4.45 -30.39 4.58
C ASP A 289 3.60 -29.52 5.53
N LEU A 290 3.99 -28.27 5.72
CA LEU A 290 3.25 -27.26 6.46
C LEU A 290 3.42 -25.89 5.80
N LEU A 291 2.31 -25.22 5.53
CA LEU A 291 2.25 -23.84 5.10
C LEU A 291 1.68 -22.97 6.22
N VAL A 292 2.43 -21.97 6.65
CA VAL A 292 1.99 -20.99 7.67
C VAL A 292 1.76 -19.65 6.99
N ALA A 293 0.51 -19.37 6.63
CA ALA A 293 0.09 -18.11 6.02
C ALA A 293 -0.15 -17.05 7.10
N VAL A 294 0.62 -15.96 7.05
CA VAL A 294 0.61 -14.91 8.08
C VAL A 294 0.17 -13.58 7.46
N GLY A 295 -1.07 -13.16 7.73
CA GLY A 295 -1.63 -11.88 7.31
C GLY A 295 -1.67 -11.73 5.78
N MET A 296 -2.16 -12.75 5.09
CA MET A 296 -2.25 -12.81 3.63
C MET A 296 -3.59 -13.39 3.15
N ARG A 297 -3.94 -13.10 1.89
CA ARG A 297 -5.26 -13.41 1.29
C ARG A 297 -5.26 -14.43 0.14
N PHE A 298 -4.17 -15.21 -0.03
CA PHE A 298 -4.04 -16.22 -1.11
C PHE A 298 -4.46 -15.73 -2.51
N ASP A 299 -4.00 -14.55 -2.89
CA ASP A 299 -4.27 -13.92 -4.18
C ASP A 299 -3.88 -14.82 -5.38
N ASP A 300 -4.56 -14.66 -6.53
CA ASP A 300 -4.30 -15.46 -7.73
C ASP A 300 -2.87 -15.27 -8.29
N ARG A 301 -2.26 -14.10 -8.08
CA ARG A 301 -0.87 -13.84 -8.47
C ARG A 301 0.14 -14.51 -7.56
N VAL A 302 -0.29 -14.99 -6.40
CA VAL A 302 0.53 -15.78 -5.47
C VAL A 302 0.28 -17.26 -5.67
N THR A 303 -0.98 -17.68 -5.77
CA THR A 303 -1.35 -19.09 -5.78
C THR A 303 -1.20 -19.79 -7.12
N GLY A 304 -1.25 -19.04 -8.24
CA GLY A 304 -1.29 -19.63 -9.58
C GLY A 304 -2.55 -20.50 -9.71
N ASN A 305 -2.37 -21.82 -9.81
CA ASN A 305 -3.46 -22.79 -9.68
C ASN A 305 -3.70 -23.18 -8.20
N PRO A 306 -4.81 -22.75 -7.57
CA PRO A 306 -5.06 -23.00 -6.14
C PRO A 306 -5.13 -24.49 -5.78
N ALA A 307 -5.58 -25.36 -6.70
CA ALA A 307 -5.70 -26.79 -6.45
C ALA A 307 -4.35 -27.48 -6.23
N HIS A 308 -3.26 -26.87 -6.68
CA HIS A 308 -1.89 -27.39 -6.56
C HIS A 308 -1.04 -26.59 -5.57
N PHE A 309 -1.60 -25.53 -4.97
CA PHE A 309 -0.87 -24.66 -4.06
C PHE A 309 -0.76 -25.31 -2.67
N GLY A 310 0.46 -25.64 -2.26
CA GLY A 310 0.70 -26.36 -1.01
C GLY A 310 0.02 -27.74 -0.98
N ALA A 311 -0.07 -28.43 -2.12
CA ALA A 311 -0.86 -29.66 -2.28
C ALA A 311 -0.54 -30.78 -1.26
N ASN A 312 0.69 -30.79 -0.73
CA ASN A 312 1.16 -31.78 0.26
C ASN A 312 1.20 -31.22 1.70
N ALA A 313 0.76 -29.98 1.90
CA ALA A 313 0.92 -29.25 3.14
C ALA A 313 -0.37 -29.19 3.95
N LYS A 314 -0.21 -29.24 5.27
CA LYS A 314 -1.21 -28.69 6.19
C LYS A 314 -1.15 -27.16 6.15
N VAL A 315 -2.30 -26.49 6.24
CA VAL A 315 -2.37 -25.03 6.15
C VAL A 315 -2.80 -24.42 7.48
N ILE A 316 -1.93 -23.60 8.07
CA ILE A 316 -2.27 -22.71 9.18
C ILE A 316 -2.46 -21.31 8.59
N HIS A 317 -3.62 -20.70 8.82
CA HIS A 317 -3.94 -19.36 8.30
C HIS A 317 -4.21 -18.40 9.45
N LEU A 318 -3.27 -17.47 9.68
CA LEU A 318 -3.38 -16.39 10.65
C LEU A 318 -3.88 -15.15 9.93
N GLU A 319 -5.11 -14.73 10.24
CA GLU A 319 -5.78 -13.64 9.51
C GLU A 319 -6.75 -12.90 10.42
N ILE A 320 -6.82 -11.58 10.28
CA ILE A 320 -7.67 -10.72 11.11
C ILE A 320 -9.11 -10.70 10.60
N ASP A 321 -9.30 -10.86 9.28
CA ASP A 321 -10.61 -10.86 8.63
C ASP A 321 -11.14 -12.29 8.44
N PRO A 322 -12.21 -12.69 9.17
CA PRO A 322 -12.81 -14.02 9.02
C PRO A 322 -13.24 -14.35 7.59
N ALA A 323 -13.57 -13.33 6.76
CA ALA A 323 -14.00 -13.54 5.38
C ALA A 323 -12.88 -14.03 4.45
N GLU A 324 -11.62 -13.90 4.86
CA GLU A 324 -10.46 -14.35 4.09
C GLU A 324 -10.08 -15.81 4.41
N ILE A 325 -10.51 -16.34 5.56
CA ILE A 325 -10.25 -17.74 5.95
C ILE A 325 -10.98 -18.69 5.00
N GLY A 326 -10.25 -19.63 4.39
CA GLY A 326 -10.84 -20.66 3.55
C GLY A 326 -11.45 -20.15 2.24
N LYS A 327 -11.27 -18.87 1.90
CA LYS A 327 -11.86 -18.23 0.71
C LYS A 327 -11.31 -18.81 -0.60
N ILE A 328 -10.02 -19.09 -0.64
CA ILE A 328 -9.31 -19.62 -1.82
C ILE A 328 -8.66 -20.96 -1.50
N ILE A 329 -7.83 -21.01 -0.45
CA ILE A 329 -7.19 -22.22 0.05
C ILE A 329 -7.83 -22.62 1.38
N PRO A 330 -8.36 -23.86 1.53
CA PRO A 330 -8.85 -24.35 2.81
C PRO A 330 -7.77 -24.33 3.89
N ALA A 331 -8.10 -23.84 5.09
CA ALA A 331 -7.20 -23.85 6.23
C ALA A 331 -7.50 -25.09 7.11
N ASP A 332 -6.49 -25.90 7.42
CA ASP A 332 -6.60 -26.94 8.45
C ASP A 332 -6.72 -26.32 9.85
N VAL A 333 -6.00 -25.21 10.07
CA VAL A 333 -6.08 -24.42 11.31
C VAL A 333 -6.26 -22.94 10.97
N ALA A 334 -7.45 -22.41 11.23
CA ALA A 334 -7.73 -20.99 11.16
C ALA A 334 -7.46 -20.32 12.52
N VAL A 335 -6.58 -19.33 12.53
CA VAL A 335 -6.27 -18.49 13.70
C VAL A 335 -6.76 -17.08 13.40
N VAL A 336 -8.02 -16.81 13.75
CA VAL A 336 -8.63 -15.51 13.52
C VAL A 336 -8.19 -14.51 14.58
N GLY A 337 -7.57 -13.41 14.16
CA GLY A 337 -7.15 -12.32 15.03
C GLY A 337 -5.93 -11.58 14.52
N ASP A 338 -5.52 -10.54 15.27
CA ASP A 338 -4.33 -9.76 14.94
C ASP A 338 -3.05 -10.61 15.07
N VAL A 339 -2.25 -10.65 14.00
CA VAL A 339 -0.96 -11.36 13.96
C VAL A 339 0.02 -10.88 15.02
N LYS A 340 -0.06 -9.61 15.44
CA LYS A 340 0.73 -9.08 16.56
C LYS A 340 0.42 -9.79 17.88
N ARG A 341 -0.78 -10.35 18.03
CA ARG A 341 -1.21 -11.08 19.22
C ARG A 341 -1.08 -12.60 19.04
N SER A 342 -1.40 -13.14 17.87
CA SER A 342 -1.37 -14.59 17.65
C SER A 342 0.05 -15.15 17.50
N LEU A 343 0.98 -14.42 16.87
CA LEU A 343 2.36 -14.87 16.70
C LEU A 343 3.09 -15.13 18.03
N PRO A 344 3.04 -14.24 19.05
CA PRO A 344 3.64 -14.52 20.36
C PRO A 344 3.06 -15.76 21.04
N LEU A 345 1.73 -15.92 21.01
CA LEU A 345 1.05 -17.05 21.65
C LEU A 345 1.45 -18.39 21.04
N ILE A 346 1.66 -18.45 19.72
CA ILE A 346 2.21 -19.63 19.04
C ILE A 346 3.69 -19.80 19.40
N THR A 347 4.47 -18.72 19.32
CA THR A 347 5.92 -18.73 19.59
C THR A 347 6.23 -19.27 20.98
N GLU A 348 5.45 -18.93 22.01
CA GLU A 348 5.61 -19.45 23.37
C GLU A 348 5.50 -20.98 23.46
N ARG A 349 4.62 -21.58 22.64
CA ARG A 349 4.24 -23.00 22.71
C ARG A 349 5.10 -23.93 21.86
N ILE A 350 5.72 -23.42 20.80
CA ILE A 350 6.57 -24.23 19.93
C ILE A 350 7.93 -24.54 20.57
N ARG A 351 8.57 -25.62 20.13
CA ARG A 351 9.94 -25.97 20.50
C ARG A 351 10.93 -25.29 19.56
N LYS A 352 12.15 -25.08 20.06
CA LYS A 352 13.25 -24.65 19.20
C LYS A 352 13.56 -25.75 18.18
N ARG A 353 13.67 -25.39 16.91
CA ARG A 353 13.96 -26.31 15.79
C ARG A 353 15.03 -25.73 14.89
N ASP A 354 15.62 -26.60 14.08
CA ASP A 354 16.60 -26.25 13.06
C ASP A 354 16.15 -26.83 11.73
N HIS A 355 15.93 -25.97 10.74
CA HIS A 355 15.62 -26.34 9.37
C HIS A 355 16.71 -25.88 8.39
N SER A 356 17.96 -25.76 8.84
CA SER A 356 19.09 -25.33 8.01
C SER A 356 19.26 -26.18 6.75
N GLN A 357 19.06 -27.49 6.82
CA GLN A 357 19.08 -28.38 5.65
C GLN A 357 17.96 -28.06 4.65
N TRP A 358 16.77 -27.72 5.16
CA TRP A 358 15.65 -27.32 4.31
C TRP A 358 15.92 -25.98 3.62
N ILE A 359 16.43 -25.00 4.38
CA ILE A 359 16.85 -23.68 3.87
C ILE A 359 17.94 -23.82 2.80
N ALA A 360 18.92 -24.71 3.00
CA ALA A 360 19.97 -24.96 2.01
C ALA A 360 19.41 -25.38 0.64
N GLY A 361 18.26 -26.09 0.63
CA GLY A 361 17.54 -26.39 -0.60
C GLY A 361 17.07 -25.13 -1.35
N PHE A 362 16.58 -24.10 -0.65
CA PHE A 362 16.21 -22.84 -1.29
C PHE A 362 17.45 -22.11 -1.82
N ARG A 363 18.56 -22.12 -1.07
CA ARG A 363 19.83 -21.52 -1.52
C ARG A 363 20.38 -22.16 -2.79
N ALA A 364 20.21 -23.47 -2.95
CA ALA A 364 20.54 -24.15 -4.20
C ALA A 364 19.67 -23.64 -5.37
N CYS A 365 18.37 -23.39 -5.14
CA CYS A 365 17.48 -22.79 -6.12
C CYS A 365 17.86 -21.34 -6.45
N ASP A 366 18.31 -20.55 -5.46
CA ASP A 366 18.79 -19.17 -5.67
C ASP A 366 19.96 -19.16 -6.66
N GLN A 367 20.89 -20.12 -6.57
CA GLN A 367 22.02 -20.24 -7.51
C GLN A 367 21.56 -20.58 -8.93
N ILE A 368 20.58 -21.48 -9.08
CA ILE A 368 20.01 -21.83 -10.39
C ILE A 368 19.38 -20.59 -11.03
N GLU A 369 18.53 -19.89 -10.26
CA GLU A 369 17.87 -18.68 -10.72
C GLU A 369 18.86 -17.57 -11.05
N TYR A 370 19.94 -17.45 -10.28
CA TYR A 370 20.98 -16.46 -10.53
C TYR A 370 21.62 -16.64 -11.91
N GLU A 371 22.04 -17.86 -12.24
CA GLU A 371 22.68 -18.16 -13.53
C GLU A 371 21.69 -18.06 -14.70
N ALA A 372 20.46 -18.55 -14.52
CA ALA A 372 19.45 -18.60 -15.57
C ALA A 372 18.89 -17.20 -15.90
N VAL A 373 18.62 -16.40 -14.87
CA VAL A 373 17.83 -15.16 -14.96
C VAL A 373 18.55 -13.95 -14.38
N ILE A 374 18.87 -13.95 -13.08
CA ILE A 374 19.22 -12.71 -12.36
C ILE A 374 20.49 -12.08 -12.93
N ARG A 375 21.55 -12.87 -13.17
CA ARG A 375 22.81 -12.40 -13.73
C ARG A 375 22.60 -11.65 -15.05
N LYS A 376 21.76 -12.18 -15.94
CA LYS A 376 21.46 -11.55 -17.24
C LYS A 376 20.65 -10.27 -17.08
N ALA A 377 19.75 -10.22 -16.09
CA ALA A 377 18.91 -9.05 -15.82
C ALA A 377 19.68 -7.89 -15.19
N VAL A 378 20.58 -8.17 -14.24
CA VAL A 378 21.28 -7.13 -13.44
C VAL A 378 22.72 -6.87 -13.85
N HIS A 379 23.37 -7.82 -14.52
CA HIS A 379 24.74 -7.73 -15.05
C HIS A 379 24.81 -8.22 -16.50
N PRO A 380 24.03 -7.63 -17.43
CA PRO A 380 24.10 -7.99 -18.85
C PRO A 380 25.51 -7.76 -19.40
N ALA A 381 26.02 -8.72 -20.18
CA ALA A 381 27.35 -8.64 -20.77
C ALA A 381 27.41 -7.66 -21.96
N GLU A 382 26.29 -7.47 -22.66
CA GLU A 382 26.16 -6.65 -23.86
C GLU A 382 24.73 -6.13 -24.03
N GLY A 383 24.50 -5.31 -25.06
CA GLY A 383 23.19 -4.76 -25.39
C GLY A 383 22.80 -3.52 -24.60
N ARG A 384 21.54 -3.07 -24.75
CA ARG A 384 20.98 -1.91 -24.05
C ARG A 384 20.88 -2.16 -22.55
N ILE A 385 20.69 -1.08 -21.79
CA ILE A 385 20.46 -1.16 -20.35
C ILE A 385 19.19 -1.96 -20.09
N ARG A 386 19.23 -2.88 -19.12
CA ARG A 386 18.05 -3.64 -18.70
C ARG A 386 17.37 -2.99 -17.50
N MET A 387 16.09 -3.26 -17.31
CA MET A 387 15.36 -2.71 -16.15
C MET A 387 15.96 -3.20 -14.83
N GLY A 388 16.32 -4.48 -14.75
CA GLY A 388 16.94 -5.07 -13.55
C GLY A 388 18.29 -4.44 -13.20
N GLU A 389 19.11 -4.14 -14.21
CA GLU A 389 20.39 -3.44 -14.08
C GLU A 389 20.22 -2.05 -13.45
N ALA A 390 19.29 -1.26 -14.00
CA ALA A 390 18.99 0.08 -13.48
C ALA A 390 18.48 0.04 -12.02
N VAL A 391 17.55 -0.88 -11.72
CA VAL A 391 17.03 -1.08 -10.36
C VAL A 391 18.14 -1.46 -9.39
N ALA A 392 18.96 -2.46 -9.73
CA ALA A 392 20.02 -2.96 -8.85
C ALA A 392 21.11 -1.89 -8.60
N ALA A 393 21.42 -1.06 -9.60
CA ALA A 393 22.35 0.05 -9.46
C ALA A 393 21.83 1.11 -8.48
N VAL A 394 20.56 1.51 -8.62
CA VAL A 394 19.91 2.47 -7.71
C VAL A 394 19.81 1.89 -6.29
N ALA A 395 19.38 0.64 -6.16
CA ALA A 395 19.31 -0.05 -4.88
C ALA A 395 20.63 -0.04 -4.12
N ARG A 396 21.73 -0.41 -4.81
CA ARG A 396 23.10 -0.35 -4.27
C ARG A 396 23.49 1.07 -3.85
N ALA A 397 23.18 2.08 -4.66
CA ALA A 397 23.50 3.48 -4.34
C ALA A 397 22.81 3.99 -3.07
N TYR A 398 21.61 3.48 -2.77
CA TYR A 398 20.87 3.76 -1.53
C TYR A 398 21.06 2.70 -0.44
N ARG A 399 21.92 1.69 -0.66
CA ARG A 399 22.17 0.57 0.26
C ARG A 399 20.87 -0.10 0.73
N ASN A 400 19.90 -0.25 -0.17
CA ASN A 400 18.59 -0.88 0.09
C ASN A 400 17.79 -0.23 1.25
N ASP A 401 18.00 1.06 1.51
CA ASP A 401 17.45 1.77 2.68
C ASP A 401 16.31 2.76 2.33
N ALA A 402 16.24 3.17 1.05
CA ALA A 402 15.17 4.04 0.55
C ALA A 402 13.81 3.34 0.52
N VAL A 403 12.73 4.12 0.51
CA VAL A 403 11.39 3.62 0.23
C VAL A 403 11.27 3.41 -1.27
N LEU A 404 10.98 2.18 -1.67
CA LEU A 404 10.60 1.82 -3.02
C LEU A 404 9.14 2.19 -3.27
N VAL A 405 8.92 3.03 -4.27
CA VAL A 405 7.60 3.29 -4.83
C VAL A 405 7.58 2.80 -6.26
N THR A 406 6.49 2.21 -6.72
CA THR A 406 6.38 1.81 -8.12
C THR A 406 5.06 2.24 -8.73
N ASP A 407 5.10 2.43 -10.05
CA ASP A 407 3.90 2.28 -10.87
C ASP A 407 3.65 0.78 -11.17
N VAL A 408 2.75 0.45 -12.10
CA VAL A 408 2.35 -0.93 -12.43
C VAL A 408 2.88 -1.37 -13.78
N GLY A 409 3.47 -2.57 -13.85
CA GLY A 409 4.04 -3.12 -15.09
C GLY A 409 5.32 -3.92 -14.88
N GLN A 410 6.15 -4.03 -15.93
CA GLN A 410 7.43 -4.75 -15.87
C GLN A 410 8.43 -4.10 -14.91
N GLN A 411 8.44 -2.77 -14.84
CA GLN A 411 9.21 -1.99 -13.89
C GLN A 411 8.86 -2.35 -12.43
N GLN A 412 7.59 -2.63 -12.14
CA GLN A 412 7.11 -3.00 -10.80
C GLN A 412 7.75 -4.31 -10.38
N MET A 413 7.74 -5.31 -11.27
CA MET A 413 8.30 -6.63 -10.99
C MET A 413 9.83 -6.58 -10.91
N ASN A 414 10.51 -5.85 -11.81
CA ASN A 414 11.95 -5.63 -11.69
C ASN A 414 12.32 -4.95 -10.36
N ALA A 415 11.60 -3.90 -9.99
CA ALA A 415 11.82 -3.19 -8.74
C ALA A 415 11.60 -4.10 -7.53
N ALA A 416 10.50 -4.85 -7.48
CA ALA A 416 10.20 -5.78 -6.39
C ALA A 416 11.27 -6.88 -6.24
N ARG A 417 11.84 -7.37 -7.36
CA ARG A 417 12.82 -8.44 -7.38
C ARG A 417 14.25 -7.99 -7.05
N TYR A 418 14.65 -6.80 -7.51
CA TYR A 418 16.06 -6.39 -7.50
C TYR A 418 16.40 -5.21 -6.59
N PHE A 419 15.42 -4.59 -5.92
CA PHE A 419 15.68 -3.46 -5.03
C PHE A 419 16.21 -3.86 -3.65
N GLY A 420 15.55 -4.82 -2.99
CA GLY A 420 15.89 -5.24 -1.62
C GLY A 420 15.59 -4.21 -0.53
N PHE A 421 15.48 -4.65 0.72
CA PHE A 421 14.94 -3.85 1.82
C PHE A 421 15.68 -4.11 3.13
N ARG A 422 16.06 -3.05 3.86
CA ARG A 422 16.64 -3.13 5.21
C ARG A 422 15.67 -2.81 6.33
N ARG A 423 14.64 -2.00 6.04
CA ARG A 423 13.65 -1.52 7.00
C ARG A 423 12.25 -1.94 6.55
N THR A 424 11.31 -2.08 7.48
CA THR A 424 9.89 -2.24 7.16
C THR A 424 9.30 -0.99 6.52
N ARG A 425 8.07 -1.12 5.99
CA ARG A 425 7.32 -0.03 5.32
C ARG A 425 8.14 0.62 4.22
N SER A 426 8.85 -0.21 3.45
CA SER A 426 9.76 0.25 2.38
C SER A 426 9.21 -0.03 0.98
N VAL A 427 8.00 -0.59 0.86
CA VAL A 427 7.35 -0.90 -0.41
C VAL A 427 6.00 -0.21 -0.50
N VAL A 428 5.83 0.62 -1.52
CA VAL A 428 4.59 1.35 -1.83
C VAL A 428 4.25 1.07 -3.28
N THR A 429 3.29 0.19 -3.52
CA THR A 429 2.93 -0.27 -4.87
C THR A 429 1.46 -0.65 -4.93
N SER A 430 0.78 -0.43 -6.05
CA SER A 430 -0.58 -0.94 -6.25
C SER A 430 -0.52 -2.42 -6.64
N GLY A 431 -0.93 -3.30 -5.73
CA GLY A 431 -0.85 -4.74 -5.91
C GLY A 431 -2.19 -5.35 -6.33
N GLY A 432 -3.22 -5.18 -5.51
CA GLY A 432 -4.50 -5.85 -5.66
C GLY A 432 -5.35 -5.31 -6.81
N LEU A 433 -5.37 -4.00 -7.04
CA LEU A 433 -6.06 -3.41 -8.19
C LEU A 433 -5.15 -3.24 -9.41
N GLY A 434 -3.85 -3.00 -9.20
CA GLY A 434 -2.89 -2.80 -10.28
C GLY A 434 -3.13 -1.50 -11.05
N THR A 435 -3.31 -0.39 -10.33
CA THR A 435 -3.63 0.93 -10.90
C THR A 435 -2.40 1.60 -11.52
N MET A 436 -2.36 1.72 -12.85
CA MET A 436 -1.37 2.58 -13.52
C MET A 436 -1.59 4.06 -13.18
N GLY A 437 -0.50 4.81 -12.98
CA GLY A 437 -0.54 6.19 -12.47
C GLY A 437 -0.56 6.29 -10.94
N PHE A 438 -0.49 5.16 -10.23
CA PHE A 438 -0.36 5.16 -8.77
C PHE A 438 0.96 5.79 -8.31
N GLY A 439 2.05 5.51 -9.04
CA GLY A 439 3.42 5.68 -8.56
C GLY A 439 3.81 7.12 -8.20
N LEU A 440 3.54 8.08 -9.10
CA LEU A 440 3.92 9.49 -8.89
C LEU A 440 3.20 10.14 -7.68
N PRO A 441 1.86 10.13 -7.59
CA PRO A 441 1.18 10.65 -6.41
C PRO A 441 1.53 9.86 -5.14
N ALA A 442 1.64 8.53 -5.19
CA ALA A 442 2.04 7.75 -4.02
C ALA A 442 3.45 8.12 -3.51
N ALA A 443 4.39 8.45 -4.41
CA ALA A 443 5.73 8.87 -4.01
C ALA A 443 5.74 10.24 -3.32
N ILE A 444 4.87 11.16 -3.76
CA ILE A 444 4.63 12.44 -3.08
C ILE A 444 4.16 12.18 -1.64
N GLY A 445 3.15 11.33 -1.49
CA GLY A 445 2.62 10.92 -0.19
C GLY A 445 3.66 10.27 0.70
N ALA A 446 4.40 9.31 0.16
CA ALA A 446 5.44 8.58 0.87
C ALA A 446 6.55 9.52 1.38
N LYS A 447 6.98 10.49 0.57
CA LYS A 447 8.00 11.45 1.02
C LYS A 447 7.50 12.33 2.16
N LEU A 448 6.21 12.67 2.19
CA LEU A 448 5.62 13.42 3.29
C LEU A 448 5.37 12.57 4.54
N GLY A 449 5.09 11.27 4.37
CA GLY A 449 4.89 10.33 5.48
C GLY A 449 6.19 9.81 6.11
N ALA A 450 7.32 9.95 5.40
CA ALA A 450 8.65 9.59 5.86
C ALA A 450 9.69 10.62 5.39
N PRO A 451 9.66 11.87 5.91
CA PRO A 451 10.49 12.97 5.42
C PRO A 451 12.00 12.68 5.50
N ASP A 452 12.42 11.93 6.51
CA ASP A 452 13.83 11.57 6.74
C ASP A 452 14.34 10.42 5.87
N ARG A 453 13.47 9.79 5.08
CA ARG A 453 13.83 8.70 4.18
C ARG A 453 13.89 9.17 2.74
N GLU A 454 14.85 8.64 2.00
CA GLU A 454 14.84 8.76 0.55
C GLU A 454 13.67 7.97 -0.03
N VAL A 455 12.99 8.54 -1.02
CA VAL A 455 11.86 7.93 -1.71
C VAL A 455 12.20 7.86 -3.19
N VAL A 456 12.25 6.65 -3.71
CA VAL A 456 12.61 6.37 -5.10
C VAL A 456 11.43 5.71 -5.79
N LEU A 457 10.88 6.41 -6.78
CA LEU A 457 9.84 5.91 -7.66
C LEU A 457 10.47 5.23 -8.88
N PHE A 458 10.12 3.98 -9.14
CA PHE A 458 10.33 3.34 -10.44
C PHE A 458 9.03 3.36 -11.24
N ALA A 459 8.99 4.16 -12.29
CA ALA A 459 7.85 4.30 -13.17
C ALA A 459 8.18 3.77 -14.57
N GLY A 460 7.19 3.18 -15.22
CA GLY A 460 7.21 2.98 -16.66
C GLY A 460 6.70 4.27 -17.34
N ASP A 461 7.09 4.47 -18.58
CA ASP A 461 6.65 5.56 -19.43
C ASP A 461 5.12 5.65 -19.57
N GLY A 462 4.44 4.51 -19.70
CA GLY A 462 2.96 4.49 -19.78
C GLY A 462 2.29 4.90 -18.48
N GLY A 463 2.77 4.36 -17.35
CA GLY A 463 2.24 4.66 -16.02
C GLY A 463 2.48 6.11 -15.62
N LEU A 464 3.69 6.64 -15.85
CA LEU A 464 4.03 8.02 -15.52
C LEU A 464 3.10 9.01 -16.23
N GLN A 465 2.75 8.75 -17.49
CA GLN A 465 1.87 9.61 -18.29
C GLN A 465 0.43 9.69 -17.76
N MET A 466 -0.07 8.67 -17.07
CA MET A 466 -1.45 8.66 -16.52
C MET A 466 -1.69 9.78 -15.50
N THR A 467 -0.66 10.13 -14.73
CA THR A 467 -0.76 11.12 -13.64
C THR A 467 0.36 12.16 -13.68
N ILE A 468 0.96 12.40 -14.84
CA ILE A 468 2.15 13.27 -14.99
C ILE A 468 1.91 14.71 -14.54
N GLN A 469 0.65 15.15 -14.51
CA GLN A 469 0.26 16.44 -13.96
C GLN A 469 0.70 16.64 -12.51
N GLU A 470 0.89 15.57 -11.73
CA GLU A 470 1.35 15.66 -10.33
C GLU A 470 2.81 16.13 -10.20
N LEU A 471 3.57 16.24 -11.30
CA LEU A 471 4.80 17.03 -11.32
C LEU A 471 4.55 18.49 -10.92
N GLY A 472 3.37 19.03 -11.24
CA GLY A 472 2.93 20.35 -10.79
C GLY A 472 2.70 20.43 -9.28
N THR A 473 2.33 19.32 -8.64
CA THR A 473 2.19 19.19 -7.18
C THR A 473 3.57 19.20 -6.52
N ILE A 474 4.53 18.44 -7.07
CA ILE A 474 5.94 18.47 -6.67
C ILE A 474 6.51 19.89 -6.80
N PHE A 475 6.27 20.55 -7.94
CA PHE A 475 6.76 21.90 -8.19
C PHE A 475 6.23 22.92 -7.18
N GLN A 476 4.92 22.90 -6.91
CA GLN A 476 4.29 23.82 -5.96
C GLN A 476 4.72 23.54 -4.52
N SER A 477 4.75 22.27 -4.13
CA SER A 477 4.95 21.86 -2.73
C SER A 477 6.41 21.58 -2.37
N LYS A 478 7.32 21.68 -3.35
CA LYS A 478 8.78 21.45 -3.23
C LYS A 478 9.12 20.09 -2.58
N ILE A 479 8.47 19.03 -3.04
CA ILE A 479 8.61 17.69 -2.45
C ILE A 479 9.72 16.93 -3.18
N PRO A 480 10.82 16.55 -2.51
CA PRO A 480 12.01 16.03 -3.19
C PRO A 480 11.92 14.53 -3.45
N VAL A 481 11.06 14.14 -4.40
CA VAL A 481 10.93 12.76 -4.88
C VAL A 481 12.01 12.44 -5.92
N LYS A 482 12.62 11.25 -5.83
CA LYS A 482 13.55 10.73 -6.86
C LYS A 482 12.76 9.83 -7.79
N ILE A 483 12.69 10.18 -9.08
CA ILE A 483 11.91 9.46 -10.08
C ILE A 483 12.89 8.80 -11.05
N VAL A 484 12.84 7.47 -11.15
CA VAL A 484 13.55 6.66 -12.13
C VAL A 484 12.51 6.18 -13.14
N LEU A 485 12.55 6.77 -14.32
CA LEU A 485 11.71 6.39 -15.45
C LEU A 485 12.44 5.32 -16.27
N LEU A 486 11.94 4.08 -16.23
CA LEU A 486 12.42 2.99 -17.07
C LEU A 486 11.67 3.05 -18.41
N ASN A 487 12.23 3.79 -19.36
CA ASN A 487 11.60 4.08 -20.64
C ASN A 487 11.94 2.98 -21.66
N ASN A 488 11.00 2.08 -21.90
CA ASN A 488 11.10 1.05 -22.94
C ASN A 488 10.26 1.38 -24.19
N SER A 489 9.51 2.48 -24.20
CA SER A 489 8.55 2.84 -25.27
C SER A 489 7.43 1.82 -25.49
N PHE A 490 7.07 1.06 -24.45
CA PHE A 490 6.01 0.05 -24.51
C PHE A 490 5.16 0.02 -23.24
N LEU A 491 3.90 -0.39 -23.39
CA LEU A 491 3.14 -1.05 -22.32
C LEU A 491 3.70 -2.46 -22.09
N GLY A 492 4.92 -2.54 -21.56
CA GLY A 492 5.79 -3.72 -21.60
C GLY A 492 5.16 -4.99 -21.02
N MET A 493 4.36 -4.87 -19.95
CA MET A 493 3.69 -6.04 -19.36
C MET A 493 2.68 -6.63 -20.34
N VAL A 494 1.84 -5.79 -20.98
CA VAL A 494 0.87 -6.26 -21.97
C VAL A 494 1.60 -6.78 -23.22
N ARG A 495 2.68 -6.12 -23.64
CA ARG A 495 3.52 -6.55 -24.76
C ARG A 495 4.11 -7.93 -24.54
N GLN A 496 4.65 -8.22 -23.35
CA GLN A 496 5.15 -9.55 -23.00
C GLN A 496 4.07 -10.64 -23.16
N TRP A 497 2.84 -10.37 -22.72
CA TRP A 497 1.74 -11.32 -22.89
C TRP A 497 1.35 -11.51 -24.36
N GLN A 498 1.34 -10.43 -25.15
CA GLN A 498 1.10 -10.51 -26.60
C GLN A 498 2.21 -11.30 -27.31
N GLU A 499 3.46 -11.16 -26.86
CA GLU A 499 4.59 -11.92 -27.38
C GLU A 499 4.45 -13.42 -27.10
N LEU A 500 4.17 -13.78 -25.84
CA LEU A 500 4.16 -15.17 -25.39
C LEU A 500 2.91 -15.95 -25.79
N PHE A 501 1.75 -15.30 -25.88
CA PHE A 501 0.45 -15.99 -26.01
C PHE A 501 -0.35 -15.58 -27.25
N TYR A 502 0.10 -14.59 -28.03
CA TYR A 502 -0.66 -14.04 -29.16
C TYR A 502 0.23 -13.75 -30.39
N ASP A 503 1.18 -14.64 -30.68
CA ASP A 503 2.03 -14.62 -31.89
C ASP A 503 2.74 -13.28 -32.15
N ARG A 504 3.15 -12.57 -31.10
CA ARG A 504 3.79 -11.25 -31.20
C ARG A 504 2.94 -10.19 -31.90
N ARG A 505 1.62 -10.30 -31.82
CA ARG A 505 0.68 -9.31 -32.35
C ARG A 505 0.60 -8.12 -31.39
N TYR A 506 1.57 -7.23 -31.48
CA TYR A 506 1.67 -6.03 -30.65
C TYR A 506 0.53 -5.05 -30.97
N SER A 507 -0.52 -5.09 -30.16
CA SER A 507 -1.76 -4.35 -30.38
C SER A 507 -1.88 -3.24 -29.35
N PHE A 508 -1.69 -1.99 -29.80
CA PHE A 508 -1.77 -0.77 -28.98
C PHE A 508 -0.86 -0.77 -27.73
N THR A 509 0.29 -1.42 -27.84
CA THR A 509 1.30 -1.49 -26.78
C THR A 509 2.57 -0.71 -27.09
N GLU A 510 2.85 -0.38 -28.35
CA GLU A 510 3.92 0.53 -28.74
C GLU A 510 3.56 1.96 -28.39
N MET A 511 4.51 2.72 -27.86
CA MET A 511 4.29 4.10 -27.43
C MET A 511 5.22 5.08 -28.14
N VAL A 512 4.64 6.22 -28.52
CA VAL A 512 5.40 7.41 -28.90
C VAL A 512 5.36 8.36 -27.71
N ASN A 513 6.49 8.49 -27.03
CA ASN A 513 6.61 9.25 -25.80
C ASN A 513 6.89 10.73 -26.05
N PRO A 514 6.41 11.63 -25.17
CA PRO A 514 6.80 13.03 -25.19
C PRO A 514 8.25 13.21 -24.70
N ASP A 515 8.81 14.41 -24.89
CA ASP A 515 10.10 14.77 -24.28
C ASP A 515 9.93 14.96 -22.76
N PHE A 516 10.25 13.91 -22.00
CA PHE A 516 10.18 13.93 -20.54
C PHE A 516 11.16 14.94 -19.92
N GLY A 517 12.26 15.25 -20.60
CA GLY A 517 13.21 16.26 -20.14
C GLY A 517 12.64 17.68 -20.19
N LEU A 518 11.93 18.03 -21.26
CA LEU A 518 11.20 19.30 -21.35
C LEU A 518 10.07 19.37 -20.33
N ILE A 519 9.32 18.28 -20.14
CA ILE A 519 8.26 18.21 -19.13
C ILE A 519 8.82 18.38 -17.71
N ALA A 520 9.90 17.68 -17.37
CA ALA A 520 10.55 17.77 -16.07
C ALA A 520 11.09 19.17 -15.80
N ARG A 521 11.82 19.75 -16.75
CA ARG A 521 12.35 21.12 -16.64
C ARG A 521 11.23 22.16 -16.55
N GLY A 522 10.13 21.99 -17.30
CA GLY A 522 8.94 22.84 -17.22
C GLY A 522 8.26 22.82 -15.85
N ASN A 523 8.41 21.71 -15.10
CA ASN A 523 7.95 21.58 -13.71
C ASN A 523 9.08 21.79 -12.69
N GLY A 524 10.22 22.35 -13.09
CA GLY A 524 11.32 22.70 -12.18
C GLY A 524 12.07 21.52 -11.56
N LEU A 525 11.98 20.32 -12.15
CA LEU A 525 12.78 19.16 -11.73
C LEU A 525 14.15 19.17 -12.41
N SER A 526 15.18 18.71 -11.68
CA SER A 526 16.42 18.30 -12.31
C SER A 526 16.17 17.07 -13.19
N TYR A 527 16.88 16.97 -14.31
CA TYR A 527 16.66 15.90 -15.28
C TYR A 527 17.99 15.38 -15.85
N ARG A 528 18.06 14.05 -16.01
CA ARG A 528 19.11 13.38 -16.77
C ARG A 528 18.52 12.22 -17.56
N CYS A 529 18.89 12.10 -18.83
CA CYS A 529 18.65 10.92 -19.65
C CYS A 529 19.92 10.07 -19.69
N VAL A 530 19.76 8.75 -19.60
CA VAL A 530 20.82 7.76 -19.73
C VAL A 530 20.45 6.82 -20.87
N GLU A 531 21.34 6.72 -21.85
CA GLU A 531 21.21 5.78 -22.97
C GLU A 531 22.34 4.75 -23.00
N ARG A 532 23.49 5.12 -22.45
CA ARG A 532 24.67 4.26 -22.40
C ARG A 532 24.92 3.79 -20.97
N ARG A 533 25.25 2.50 -20.84
CA ARG A 533 25.46 1.82 -19.56
C ARG A 533 26.50 2.52 -18.69
N GLU A 534 27.55 3.05 -19.29
CA GLU A 534 28.65 3.70 -18.57
C GLU A 534 28.23 5.01 -17.88
N GLU A 535 27.12 5.62 -18.29
CA GLU A 535 26.60 6.87 -17.71
C GLU A 535 25.73 6.63 -16.47
N LEU A 536 25.33 5.36 -16.21
CA LEU A 536 24.33 5.02 -15.21
C LEU A 536 24.76 5.38 -13.79
N ASP A 537 25.98 4.98 -13.38
CA ASP A 537 26.47 5.25 -12.02
C ASP A 537 26.64 6.77 -11.76
N GLU A 538 27.12 7.53 -12.74
CA GLU A 538 27.24 8.99 -12.65
C GLU A 538 25.86 9.66 -12.53
N ALA A 539 24.89 9.24 -13.35
CA ALA A 539 23.54 9.80 -13.32
C ALA A 539 22.81 9.49 -12.00
N ILE A 540 23.01 8.30 -11.44
CA ILE A 540 22.48 7.93 -10.12
C ILE A 540 23.13 8.76 -9.02
N ALA A 541 24.45 9.01 -9.10
CA ALA A 541 25.15 9.87 -8.14
C ALA A 541 24.61 11.31 -8.20
N ALA A 542 24.36 11.85 -9.41
CA ALA A 542 23.74 13.16 -9.58
C ALA A 542 22.32 13.23 -9.01
N MET A 543 21.50 12.21 -9.25
CA MET A 543 20.14 12.10 -8.70
C MET A 543 20.16 12.14 -7.17
N LYS A 544 21.08 11.38 -6.56
CA LYS A 544 21.25 11.28 -5.10
C LYS A 544 21.78 12.58 -4.48
N ALA A 545 22.68 13.28 -5.17
CA ALA A 545 23.25 14.54 -4.70
C ALA A 545 22.27 15.72 -4.82
N SER A 546 21.22 15.62 -5.64
CA SER A 546 20.21 16.67 -5.76
C SER A 546 19.40 16.81 -4.47
N GLU A 547 19.20 18.04 -4.00
CA GLU A 547 18.33 18.32 -2.84
C GLU A 547 16.84 18.25 -3.23
N GLY A 548 16.52 18.60 -4.47
CA GLY A 548 15.17 18.67 -4.99
C GLY A 548 14.66 17.37 -5.61
N ALA A 549 13.49 17.47 -6.24
CA ALA A 549 12.98 16.39 -7.06
C ALA A 549 13.83 16.22 -8.33
N PHE A 550 13.99 14.97 -8.76
CA PHE A 550 14.88 14.61 -9.86
C PHE A 550 14.20 13.54 -10.73
N LEU A 551 14.20 13.74 -12.05
CA LEU A 551 13.79 12.73 -13.03
C LEU A 551 15.01 12.15 -13.74
N LEU A 552 15.33 10.90 -13.44
CA LEU A 552 16.30 10.08 -14.14
C LEU A 552 15.56 9.23 -15.17
N GLU A 553 15.63 9.60 -16.45
CA GLU A 553 15.16 8.74 -17.55
C GLU A 553 16.27 7.77 -17.92
N VAL A 554 15.95 6.48 -17.92
CA VAL A 554 16.84 5.42 -18.39
C VAL A 554 16.16 4.77 -19.59
N ARG A 555 16.78 4.89 -20.78
CA ARG A 555 16.31 4.18 -21.97
C ARG A 555 16.75 2.74 -21.89
N VAL A 556 15.79 1.85 -21.70
CA VAL A 556 16.06 0.42 -21.48
C VAL A 556 15.73 -0.41 -22.72
N GLU A 557 16.05 -1.69 -22.67
CA GLU A 557 15.67 -2.66 -23.70
C GLU A 557 14.14 -2.69 -23.90
N GLY A 558 13.69 -2.56 -25.15
CA GLY A 558 12.29 -2.39 -25.52
C GLY A 558 11.49 -3.68 -25.36
N GLU A 559 12.09 -4.79 -25.78
CA GLU A 559 11.47 -6.11 -25.83
C GLU A 559 11.89 -7.06 -24.69
N GLU A 560 12.38 -6.52 -23.57
CA GLU A 560 12.72 -7.34 -22.40
C GLU A 560 11.46 -8.01 -21.79
N ASN A 561 11.58 -9.29 -21.41
CA ASN A 561 10.52 -10.06 -20.73
C ASN A 561 10.91 -10.34 -19.28
N ILE A 562 9.91 -10.41 -18.40
CA ILE A 562 10.11 -10.68 -16.97
C ILE A 562 10.06 -12.17 -16.72
N PHE A 563 11.22 -12.69 -16.32
CA PHE A 563 11.40 -14.04 -15.84
C PHE A 563 11.97 -14.03 -14.41
N PRO A 564 11.79 -15.13 -13.66
CA PRO A 564 10.93 -16.25 -14.01
C PRO A 564 9.43 -15.90 -14.03
N MET A 565 8.64 -16.72 -14.71
CA MET A 565 7.20 -16.51 -14.87
C MET A 565 6.43 -17.83 -14.71
N VAL A 566 5.35 -17.80 -13.92
CA VAL A 566 4.32 -18.85 -13.91
C VAL A 566 3.25 -18.48 -14.95
N PRO A 567 3.00 -19.31 -15.98
CA PRO A 567 1.92 -19.07 -16.93
C PRO A 567 0.55 -19.00 -16.24
N ALA A 568 -0.39 -18.26 -16.83
CA ALA A 568 -1.75 -18.18 -16.29
C ALA A 568 -2.39 -19.56 -16.14
N GLY A 569 -2.97 -19.83 -14.96
CA GLY A 569 -3.64 -21.09 -14.64
C GLY A 569 -2.71 -22.28 -14.34
N ALA A 570 -1.40 -22.12 -14.50
CA ALA A 570 -0.43 -23.15 -14.16
C ALA A 570 -0.16 -23.19 -12.64
N PRO A 571 0.18 -24.38 -12.08
CA PRO A 571 0.76 -24.48 -10.74
C PRO A 571 2.03 -23.64 -10.61
N VAL A 572 2.27 -23.07 -9.42
CA VAL A 572 3.48 -22.29 -9.13
C VAL A 572 4.78 -23.06 -9.36
N SER A 573 4.76 -24.39 -9.26
CA SER A 573 5.91 -25.25 -9.53
C SER A 573 6.32 -25.30 -11.02
N GLU A 574 5.44 -24.91 -11.94
CA GLU A 574 5.71 -24.86 -13.38
C GLU A 574 6.33 -23.53 -13.82
N ILE A 575 6.94 -22.82 -12.88
CA ILE A 575 7.65 -21.58 -13.12
C ILE A 575 8.76 -21.76 -14.16
N ARG A 576 8.84 -20.85 -15.14
CA ARG A 576 9.75 -20.92 -16.29
C ARG A 576 10.79 -19.81 -16.27
N PHE A 577 11.95 -20.06 -16.88
CA PHE A 577 13.03 -19.08 -17.04
C PHE A 577 13.04 -18.37 -18.40
N GLU A 578 12.22 -18.85 -19.35
CA GLU A 578 12.06 -18.35 -20.72
C GLU A 578 10.69 -18.71 -21.29
#